data_AF-A0A448NZ22-F1
#
_entry.id   AF-A0A448NZ22-F1
#
_cell.length_a   1.000
_cell.length_b   1.000
_cell.length_c   1.000
_cell.angle_alpha   90.00
_cell.angle_beta   90.00
_cell.angle_gamma   90.00
#
_symmetry.space_group_name_H-M   'P 1'
#
loop_
_entity.id
_entity.type
_entity.pdbx_description
1 polymer ?
#
loop_
_entity_poly.entity_id
_entity_poly.type
_entity_poly.pdbx_seq_one_letter_code
_entity_poly.pdbx_strand_id
1 'polypeptide(L)' 'MARIRSFEPSAQDVKRHPTEVDCQYQSFLDNGVRLLHLSTFGSDHRSSRPKSSQSMQLDARSAAELITIIKNAFPELRNL' A
#
# COMPACT_ATOMS: atom_id res chain seq x y z
N MET A 1 -9.33 -7.53 -2.16
CA MET A 1 -8.80 -6.64 -3.21
C MET A 1 -9.63 -5.37 -3.18
N ALA A 2 -9.01 -4.19 -3.17
CA ALA A 2 -9.74 -2.91 -3.11
C ALA A 2 -8.97 -1.81 -3.86
N ARG A 3 -9.69 -0.78 -4.33
CA ARG A 3 -9.12 0.48 -4.78
C ARG A 3 -9.38 1.53 -3.69
N ILE A 4 -8.35 2.27 -3.30
CA ILE A 4 -8.49 3.30 -2.27
C ILE A 4 -9.28 4.47 -2.85
N ARG A 5 -10.28 4.93 -2.09
CA ARG A 5 -11.14 6.06 -2.44
C ARG A 5 -10.71 7.35 -1.75
N SER A 6 -10.28 7.26 -0.49
CA SER A 6 -9.82 8.37 0.33
C SER A 6 -8.98 7.83 1.49
N PHE A 7 -8.19 8.70 2.11
CA PHE A 7 -7.48 8.45 3.35
C PHE A 7 -8.00 9.36 4.44
N GLU A 8 -8.24 8.81 5.63
CA GLU A 8 -8.70 9.56 6.80
C GLU A 8 -7.82 9.19 8.01
N PRO A 9 -7.57 10.13 8.94
CA PRO A 9 -6.94 9.80 10.22
C PRO A 9 -7.74 8.73 10.97
N SER A 10 -7.06 7.70 11.46
CA SER A 10 -7.66 6.67 12.31
C SER A 10 -7.44 7.00 13.79
N ALA A 11 -8.46 6.79 14.61
CA ALA A 11 -8.37 6.86 16.08
C ALA A 11 -8.08 5.49 16.72
N GLN A 12 -7.80 4.46 15.91
CA GLN A 12 -7.47 3.13 16.41
C GLN A 12 -6.11 3.12 17.11
N ASP A 13 -6.01 2.36 18.21
CA ASP A 13 -4.72 2.04 18.83
C ASP A 13 -4.02 0.94 18.02
N VAL A 14 -2.98 1.32 17.26
CA VAL A 14 -2.26 0.43 16.34
C VAL A 14 -0.95 -0.04 16.98
N LYS A 15 -0.70 -1.35 16.96
CA LYS A 15 0.54 -1.96 17.45
C LYS A 15 1.38 -2.51 16.29
N ARG A 16 2.69 -2.60 16.50
CA ARG A 16 3.61 -3.24 15.54
C ARG A 16 3.15 -4.67 15.23
N HIS A 17 3.09 -5.03 13.95
CA HIS A 17 2.83 -6.40 13.53
C HIS A 17 4.01 -7.33 13.90
N PRO A 18 3.76 -8.59 14.28
CA PRO A 18 4.80 -9.51 14.73
C PRO A 18 5.64 -10.11 13.59
N THR A 19 5.22 -9.95 12.33
CA THR A 19 5.85 -10.52 11.14
C THR A 19 5.93 -9.51 10.02
N GLU A 20 6.88 -9.71 9.11
CA GLU A 20 7.05 -8.92 7.90
C GLU A 20 6.51 -9.69 6.68
N VAL A 21 6.20 -8.97 5.60
CA VAL A 21 5.63 -9.51 4.36
C VAL A 21 6.30 -8.88 3.17
N ASP A 22 6.45 -9.63 2.08
CA ASP A 22 6.85 -9.08 0.80
C ASP A 22 5.70 -8.31 0.15
N CYS A 23 6.01 -7.18 -0.48
CA CYS A 23 5.07 -6.42 -1.29
C CYS A 23 5.58 -6.29 -2.72
N GLN A 24 4.83 -6.84 -3.68
CA GLN A 24 5.10 -6.60 -5.11
C GLN A 24 4.25 -5.45 -5.60
N TYR A 25 4.80 -4.67 -6.53
CA TYR A 25 4.13 -3.52 -7.13
C TYR A 25 4.20 -3.55 -8.65
N GLN A 26 3.17 -3.02 -9.29
CA GLN A 26 3.08 -2.85 -10.74
C GLN A 26 2.21 -1.63 -11.06
N SER A 27 2.53 -0.88 -12.11
CA SER A 27 1.59 0.07 -12.71
C SER A 27 0.99 -0.48 -13.99
N PHE A 28 -0.30 -0.18 -14.23
CA PHE A 28 -1.00 -0.55 -15.46
C PHE A 28 -2.02 0.52 -15.84
N LEU A 29 -2.51 0.48 -17.08
CA LEU A 29 -3.59 1.34 -17.56
C LEU A 29 -4.91 0.56 -17.53
N ASP A 30 -5.96 1.20 -17.03
CA ASP A 30 -7.34 0.71 -17.06
C ASP A 30 -8.27 1.84 -17.50
N ASN A 31 -8.96 1.67 -18.62
CA ASN A 31 -9.83 2.69 -19.21
C ASN A 31 -9.18 4.09 -19.32
N GLY A 32 -7.89 4.14 -19.69
CA GLY A 32 -7.12 5.37 -19.80
C GLY A 32 -6.60 5.95 -18.48
N VAL A 33 -6.93 5.34 -17.34
CA VAL A 33 -6.46 5.73 -16.01
C VAL A 33 -5.26 4.87 -15.60
N ARG A 34 -4.16 5.50 -15.19
CA ARG A 34 -3.02 4.78 -14.59
C ARG A 34 -3.35 4.38 -13.16
N LEU A 35 -3.17 3.10 -12.87
CA LEU A 35 -3.31 2.53 -11.54
C LEU A 35 -1.97 1.95 -11.07
N LEU A 36 -1.60 2.21 -9.82
CA LEU A 36 -0.56 1.49 -9.09
C LEU A 36 -1.23 0.37 -8.31
N HIS A 37 -0.78 -0.86 -8.52
CA HIS A 37 -1.21 -2.05 -7.78
C HIS A 37 -0.12 -2.49 -6.81
N LEU A 38 -0.52 -2.79 -5.58
CA LEU A 38 0.32 -3.33 -4.54
C LEU A 38 -0.30 -4.64 -4.04
N SER A 39 0.51 -5.69 -3.94
CA SER A 39 0.10 -6.99 -3.43
C SER A 39 1.07 -7.48 -2.38
N THR A 40 0.57 -7.78 -1.18
CA THR A 40 1.37 -8.38 -0.11
C THR A 40 1.24 -9.90 -0.13
N PHE A 41 2.35 -10.60 0.13
CA PHE A 41 2.41 -12.05 0.19
C PHE A 41 2.75 -12.47 1.62
N GLY A 42 2.13 -13.56 2.09
CA GLY A 42 2.31 -14.01 3.47
C GLY A 42 3.77 -14.24 3.84
N SER A 43 4.08 -14.08 5.13
CA SER A 43 5.42 -14.21 5.70
C SER A 43 6.04 -15.59 5.52
N ASP A 44 7.36 -15.68 5.71
CA ASP A 44 8.30 -16.81 5.48
C ASP A 44 7.84 -18.20 5.98
N HIS A 45 6.80 -18.28 6.82
CA HIS A 45 6.33 -19.52 7.45
C HIS A 45 5.19 -20.25 6.70
N ARG A 46 4.96 -20.00 5.41
CA ARG A 46 3.94 -20.76 4.64
C ARG A 46 4.53 -21.82 3.72
N SER A 47 4.07 -23.06 3.90
CA SER A 47 4.43 -24.27 3.13
C SER A 47 3.86 -24.32 1.69
N SER A 48 3.25 -23.25 1.18
CA SER A 48 2.59 -23.22 -0.14
C SER A 48 2.89 -21.94 -0.91
N ARG A 49 2.77 -21.98 -2.26
CA ARG A 49 3.02 -20.84 -3.17
C ARG A 49 2.43 -19.54 -2.60
N PRO A 50 3.15 -18.41 -2.65
CA PRO A 50 2.73 -17.18 -2.00
C PRO A 50 1.37 -16.72 -2.56
N LYS A 51 0.31 -16.91 -1.77
CA LYS A 51 -1.02 -16.40 -2.06
C LYS A 51 -1.11 -14.98 -1.51
N SER A 52 -1.48 -14.02 -2.37
CA SER A 52 -1.70 -12.64 -1.93
C SER A 52 -2.72 -12.60 -0.79
N SER A 53 -2.31 -12.03 0.35
CA SER A 53 -3.17 -11.88 1.53
C SER A 53 -4.03 -10.63 1.43
N GLN A 54 -3.48 -9.57 0.82
CA GLN A 54 -4.10 -8.26 0.66
C GLN A 54 -3.58 -7.62 -0.63
N SER A 55 -4.45 -6.85 -1.28
CA SER A 55 -4.04 -6.04 -2.42
C SER A 55 -4.82 -4.73 -2.46
N MET A 56 -4.12 -3.67 -2.84
CA MET A 56 -4.64 -2.31 -2.93
C MET A 56 -4.25 -1.65 -4.26
N GLN A 57 -5.10 -0.74 -4.71
CA GLN A 57 -4.87 0.04 -5.91
C GLN A 57 -5.03 1.53 -5.64
N LEU A 58 -4.17 2.32 -6.27
CA LEU A 58 -4.14 3.77 -6.20
C LEU A 58 -4.17 4.34 -7.61
N ASP A 59 -4.97 5.38 -7.81
CA ASP A 59 -4.83 6.28 -8.96
C ASP A 59 -3.89 7.45 -8.61
N ALA A 60 -3.66 8.36 -9.56
CA ALA A 60 -2.77 9.51 -9.36
C ALA A 60 -3.21 10.40 -8.18
N ARG A 61 -4.52 10.58 -7.96
CA ARG A 61 -5.05 11.41 -6.87
C ARG A 61 -4.75 10.79 -5.51
N SER A 62 -5.18 9.55 -5.31
CA SER A 62 -4.95 8.80 -4.05
C SER A 62 -3.46 8.55 -3.80
N ALA A 63 -2.65 8.37 -4.84
CA ALA A 63 -1.20 8.29 -4.69
C ALA A 63 -0.60 9.60 -4.16
N ALA A 64 -1.07 10.77 -4.60
CA ALA A 64 -0.60 12.06 -4.09
C ALA A 64 -1.00 12.28 -2.62
N GLU A 65 -2.22 11.88 -2.24
CA GLU A 65 -2.66 11.89 -0.84
C GLU A 65 -1.75 10.99 0.02
N LEU A 66 -1.45 9.77 -0.46
CA LEU A 66 -0.54 8.85 0.23
C LEU A 66 0.89 9.40 0.37
N ILE A 67 1.43 10.06 -0.67
CA ILE A 67 2.75 10.72 -0.59
C ILE A 67 2.76 11.77 0.50
N THR A 68 1.69 12.56 0.61
CA THR A 68 1.57 13.58 1.66
C THR A 68 1.55 12.95 3.05
N ILE A 69 0.82 11.85 3.23
CA ILE A 69 0.77 11.09 4.48
C ILE A 69 2.15 10.52 4.83
N ILE A 70 2.84 9.92 3.86
CA ILE A 70 4.20 9.38 4.04
C ILE A 70 5.18 10.50 4.44
N LYS A 71 5.19 11.63 3.75
CA LYS A 71 6.07 12.78 4.06
C LYS A 71 5.73 13.44 5.41
N ASN A 72 4.52 13.26 5.93
CA ASN A 72 4.14 13.71 7.27
C ASN A 72 4.58 12.73 8.35
N ALA A 73 4.51 11.42 8.08
CA ALA A 73 5.01 10.38 8.97
C ALA A 73 6.54 10.34 9.05
N PHE A 74 7.22 10.67 7.95
CA PHE A 74 8.68 10.64 7.80
C PHE A 74 9.19 12.00 7.26
N PRO A 75 9.36 13.02 8.12
CA PRO A 75 9.76 14.37 7.70
C PRO A 75 11.07 14.43 6.91
N GLU A 76 11.97 13.48 7.11
CA GLU A 76 13.24 13.34 6.39
C GLU A 76 13.06 13.10 4.88
N LEU A 77 11.91 12.58 4.44
CA LEU A 77 11.60 12.34 3.03
C LEU A 77 11.05 13.59 2.30
N ARG A 78 10.86 14.72 3.00
CA ARG A 78 10.26 15.92 2.39
C ARG A 78 11.12 16.54 1.29
N ASN A 79 12.43 16.39 1.40
CA ASN A 79 13.44 16.96 0.50
C ASN A 79 13.98 15.95 -0.53
N LEU A 80 13.40 14.74 -0.57
CA LEU A 80 13.55 13.82 -1.70
C LEU A 80 12.54 14.19 -2.79
#